data_AF-A0A7K7WR89-F1
#
_entry.id   AF-A0A7K7WR89-F1
#
_cell.length_a   1.000
_cell.length_b   1.000
_cell.length_c   1.000
_cell.angle_alpha   90.00
_cell.angle_beta   90.00
_cell.angle_gamma   90.00
#
_symmetry.space_group_name_H-M   'P 1'
#
loop_
_entity.id
_entity.type
_entity.pdbx_description
1 polymer ?
#
loop_
_entity_poly.entity_id
_entity_poly.type
_entity_poly.pdbx_seq_one_letter_code
_entity_poly.pdbx_strand_id
1 'polypeptide(L)'
;LLADLQLDRLKQKLARRVLLWPGGQSSWLQELALAPGQPPLCRSLTAYLRDEAEFKDKLSPIAVSLNVTLAAAQRPGALGLLLYGDTLVQEQV
;
A
#
# COMPACT_ATOMS: atom_id res chain seq x y z
N LEU A 1 14.51 5.40 2.57
CA LEU A 1 13.17 5.77 2.05
C LEU A 1 12.14 5.27 3.04
N LEU A 2 10.97 5.89 3.11
CA LEU A 2 9.82 5.37 3.85
C LEU A 2 8.78 4.92 2.83
N ALA A 3 8.39 3.65 2.85
CA ALA A 3 7.38 3.09 1.98
C ALA A 3 6.09 2.85 2.76
N ASP A 4 5.00 3.45 2.32
CA ASP A 4 3.63 3.30 2.83
C ASP A 4 2.77 2.62 1.76
N LEU A 5 2.36 1.39 2.03
CA LEU A 5 1.42 0.62 1.22
C LEU A 5 0.02 0.73 1.85
N GLN A 6 -0.98 1.07 1.04
CA GLN A 6 -2.37 1.13 1.45
C GLN A 6 -3.24 0.21 0.60
N LEU A 7 -3.98 -0.67 1.25
CA LEU A 7 -4.91 -1.59 0.61
C LEU A 7 -6.32 -0.98 0.54
N ASP A 8 -6.96 -1.16 -0.62
CA ASP A 8 -8.31 -0.69 -0.92
C ASP A 8 -8.48 0.83 -0.65
N ARG A 9 -7.47 1.63 -1.07
CA ARG A 9 -7.33 3.05 -0.67
C ARG A 9 -8.53 3.92 -1.04
N LEU A 10 -9.23 3.59 -2.12
CA LEU A 10 -10.42 4.30 -2.57
C LEU A 10 -11.65 4.08 -1.67
N LYS A 11 -11.58 3.13 -0.72
CA LYS A 11 -12.61 2.92 0.31
C LYS A 11 -12.24 3.64 1.60
N GLN A 12 -13.28 4.02 2.35
CA GLN A 12 -13.13 4.51 3.73
C GLN A 12 -12.47 3.45 4.60
N LYS A 13 -11.68 3.84 5.61
CA LYS A 13 -10.86 2.92 6.42
C LYS A 13 -11.62 1.70 6.95
N LEU A 14 -12.84 1.88 7.45
CA LEU A 14 -13.68 0.80 7.99
C LEU A 14 -14.35 -0.07 6.92
N ALA A 15 -14.46 0.44 5.70
CA ALA A 15 -15.06 -0.22 4.55
C ALA A 15 -14.02 -0.91 3.65
N ARG A 16 -12.75 -0.91 4.04
CA ARG A 16 -11.69 -1.61 3.30
C ARG A 16 -11.96 -3.11 3.34
N ARG A 17 -11.91 -3.72 2.16
CA ARG A 17 -12.28 -5.12 1.92
C ARG A 17 -11.10 -6.07 2.02
N VAL A 18 -9.88 -5.55 1.88
CA VAL A 18 -8.64 -6.34 1.88
C VAL A 18 -7.75 -5.91 3.03
N LEU A 19 -7.17 -6.89 3.72
CA LEU A 19 -6.30 -6.70 4.88
C LEU A 19 -5.01 -7.50 4.73
N LEU A 20 -3.97 -7.10 5.45
CA LEU A 20 -2.66 -7.77 5.50
C LEU A 20 -2.67 -8.92 6.48
N TRP A 21 -1.98 -10.00 6.10
CA TRP A 21 -1.70 -11.13 6.96
C TRP A 21 -0.21 -11.17 7.36
N PRO A 22 0.12 -11.40 8.65
CA PRO A 22 -0.79 -11.44 9.80
C PRO A 22 -1.15 -10.02 10.31
N GLY A 23 -2.19 -9.92 11.15
CA GLY A 23 -2.49 -8.72 11.92
C GLY A 23 -3.69 -7.88 11.46
N GLY A 24 -4.23 -8.14 10.26
CA GLY A 24 -5.50 -7.56 9.83
C GLY A 24 -5.48 -6.04 9.61
N GLN A 25 -4.30 -5.45 9.40
CA GLN A 25 -4.17 -4.03 9.07
C GLN A 25 -4.37 -3.80 7.57
N SER A 26 -4.86 -2.63 7.17
CA SER A 26 -5.03 -2.27 5.76
C SER A 26 -3.91 -1.37 5.24
N SER A 27 -2.85 -1.19 6.02
CA SER A 27 -1.68 -0.41 5.67
C SER A 27 -0.42 -1.06 6.19
N TRP A 28 0.69 -0.86 5.48
CA TRP A 28 2.01 -1.31 5.88
C TRP A 28 3.02 -0.18 5.66
N LEU A 29 3.85 0.06 6.67
CA LEU A 29 4.85 1.11 6.66
C LEU A 29 6.21 0.51 6.97
N GLN A 30 7.21 0.76 6.12
CA GLN A 30 8.57 0.28 6.36
C GLN A 30 9.63 1.26 5.84
N GLU A 31 10.73 1.39 6.59
CA GLU A 31 11.95 2.02 6.09
C GLU A 31 12.72 1.09 5.15
N LEU A 32 13.04 1.60 3.97
CA LEU A 32 13.82 0.92 2.95
C LEU A 32 15.21 1.56 2.83
N ALA A 33 16.23 0.73 2.95
CA ALA A 33 17.61 1.09 2.62
C ALA A 33 17.88 0.72 1.16
N LEU A 34 18.19 1.73 0.33
CA LEU A 34 18.59 1.55 -1.06
C LEU A 34 20.00 2.09 -1.23
N ALA A 35 20.79 1.45 -2.09
CA ALA A 35 22.11 1.93 -2.47
C ALA A 35 22.22 2.05 -4.01
N PRO A 36 22.94 3.07 -4.52
CA PRO A 36 23.14 3.22 -5.95
C PRO A 36 23.77 1.97 -6.58
N GLY A 37 23.33 1.60 -7.78
CA GLY A 37 23.86 0.46 -8.53
C GLY A 37 23.46 -0.92 -8.01
N GLN A 38 22.65 -1.00 -6.95
CA GLN A 38 22.06 -2.27 -6.50
C GLN A 38 20.81 -2.63 -7.32
N PRO A 39 20.46 -3.93 -7.42
CA PRO A 39 19.21 -4.35 -8.04
C PRO A 39 17.99 -3.80 -7.28
N PRO A 40 16.80 -3.76 -7.92
CA PRO A 40 15.57 -3.35 -7.26
C PRO A 40 15.30 -4.14 -5.98
N LEU A 41 14.97 -3.43 -4.89
CA LEU A 41 14.57 -4.05 -3.64
C LEU A 41 13.11 -4.49 -3.72
N CYS A 42 12.87 -5.81 -3.66
CA CYS A 42 11.53 -6.38 -3.65
C CYS A 42 11.12 -6.85 -2.24
N ARG A 43 9.84 -6.67 -1.90
CA ARG A 43 9.22 -7.20 -0.68
C ARG A 43 7.92 -7.88 -1.06
N SER A 44 7.71 -9.08 -0.52
CA SER A 44 6.45 -9.82 -0.68
C SER A 44 5.63 -9.66 0.59
N LEU A 45 4.36 -9.29 0.42
CA LEU A 45 3.38 -9.16 1.49
C LEU A 45 2.17 -9.99 1.12
N THR A 46 1.60 -10.69 2.10
CA THR A 46 0.38 -11.47 1.90
C THR A 46 -0.80 -10.66 2.37
N ALA A 47 -1.83 -10.57 1.52
CA ALA A 47 -3.09 -9.94 1.83
C ALA A 47 -4.24 -10.93 1.61
N TYR A 48 -5.34 -10.73 2.32
CA TYR A 48 -6.54 -11.54 2.21
C TYR A 48 -7.77 -10.65 2.05
N LEU A 49 -8.76 -11.15 1.32
CA LEU A 49 -10.08 -10.56 1.23
C LEU A 49 -10.86 -10.92 2.50
N ARG A 50 -11.58 -9.96 3.05
CA ARG A 50 -12.55 -10.21 4.13
C ARG A 50 -13.65 -11.16 3.66
N ASP A 51 -14.42 -11.68 4.61
CA ASP A 51 -15.53 -12.56 4.26
C ASP A 51 -16.53 -11.84 3.36
N GLU A 52 -17.13 -12.58 2.43
CA GLU A 52 -18.05 -12.05 1.42
C GLU A 52 -19.28 -11.36 2.06
N ALA A 53 -19.70 -11.79 3.25
CA ALA A 53 -20.80 -11.18 3.99
C ALA A 53 -20.41 -9.83 4.65
N GLU A 54 -19.12 -9.54 4.81
CA GLU A 54 -18.64 -8.34 5.50
C GLU A 54 -18.62 -7.08 4.62
N PHE A 55 -18.75 -7.21 3.31
CA PHE A 55 -18.78 -6.08 2.39
C PHE A 55 -19.75 -6.29 1.23
N LYS A 56 -20.49 -5.22 0.89
CA LYS A 56 -21.52 -5.27 -0.17
C LYS A 56 -20.94 -5.02 -1.57
N ASP A 57 -19.86 -4.27 -1.64
CA ASP A 57 -19.30 -3.82 -2.91
C ASP A 57 -18.32 -4.85 -3.48
N LYS A 58 -18.82 -5.61 -4.44
CA LYS A 58 -18.09 -6.67 -5.16
C LYS A 58 -17.68 -6.27 -6.58
N LEU A 59 -18.15 -5.10 -7.05
CA LEU A 59 -17.94 -4.66 -8.43
C LEU A 59 -16.80 -3.66 -8.56
N SER A 60 -16.58 -2.83 -7.54
CA SER A 60 -15.48 -1.85 -7.60
C SER A 60 -14.12 -2.56 -7.50
N PRO A 61 -13.12 -2.16 -8.30
CA PRO A 61 -11.77 -2.71 -8.19
C PRO A 61 -11.16 -2.43 -6.83
N ILE A 62 -10.22 -3.27 -6.40
CA ILE A 62 -9.43 -3.05 -5.20
C ILE A 62 -8.22 -2.20 -5.59
N ALA A 63 -8.13 -0.98 -5.05
CA ALA A 63 -7.01 -0.08 -5.31
C ALA A 63 -5.87 -0.32 -4.30
N VAL A 64 -4.73 -0.79 -4.80
CA VAL A 64 -3.49 -0.96 -4.04
C VAL A 64 -2.59 0.23 -4.33
N SER A 65 -2.24 1.00 -3.31
CA SER A 65 -1.48 2.24 -3.44
C SER A 65 -0.14 2.14 -2.73
N LEU A 66 0.95 2.52 -3.40
CA LEU A 66 2.28 2.59 -2.80
C LEU A 66 2.81 4.02 -2.86
N ASN A 67 3.13 4.55 -1.68
CA ASN A 67 3.76 5.86 -1.52
C ASN A 67 5.17 5.65 -1.00
N VAL A 68 6.15 6.27 -1.65
CA VAL A 68 7.55 6.21 -1.22
C VAL A 68 8.10 7.62 -1.05
N THR A 69 8.57 7.93 0.15
CA THR A 69 9.15 9.23 0.49
C THR A 69 10.61 9.13 0.90
N LEU A 70 11.37 10.20 0.69
CA LEU A 70 12.72 10.31 1.26
C LEU A 70 12.62 10.47 2.79
N ALA A 71 13.34 9.64 3.55
CA ALA A 71 13.34 9.74 5.02
C ALA A 71 13.87 11.09 5.52
N ALA A 72 14.77 11.73 4.75
CA ALA A 72 15.29 13.07 5.03
C ALA A 72 14.25 14.20 4.82
N ALA A 73 13.15 13.95 4.11
CA ALA A 73 12.07 14.92 3.88
C ALA A 73 11.26 15.23 5.15
N GLN A 74 11.46 14.47 6.24
CA GLN A 74 10.90 14.78 7.56
C GLN A 74 11.67 15.90 8.28
N ARG A 75 12.79 16.39 7.73
CA ARG A 75 13.52 17.55 8.27
C ARG A 75 12.92 18.86 7.75
N PRO A 76 12.69 19.88 8.61
CA PRO A 76 12.24 21.18 8.18
C PRO A 76 13.20 21.77 7.13
N GLY A 77 12.67 22.17 5.96
CA GLY A 77 13.44 22.80 4.88
C GLY A 77 14.05 21.86 3.83
N ALA A 78 13.86 20.54 3.94
CA ALA A 78 14.25 19.61 2.88
C ALA A 78 13.15 19.49 1.81
N LEU A 79 13.49 19.65 0.54
CA LEU A 79 12.59 19.34 -0.57
C LEU A 79 12.32 17.82 -0.57
N GLY A 80 11.10 17.43 -0.25
CA GLY A 80 10.70 16.03 -0.23
C GLY A 80 10.48 15.51 -1.65
N LEU A 81 11.10 14.38 -1.99
CA LEU A 81 10.66 13.56 -3.11
C LEU A 81 9.61 12.56 -2.62
N LEU A 82 8.45 12.58 -3.27
CA LEU A 82 7.37 11.61 -3.12
C LEU A 82 7.16 10.92 -4.48
N LEU A 83 7.30 9.60 -4.49
CA LEU A 83 6.82 8.77 -5.58
C LEU A 83 5.50 8.14 -5.15
N TYR A 84 4.47 8.25 -6.00
CA TYR A 84 3.14 7.75 -5.75
C TYR A 84 2.69 6.89 -6.93
N GLY A 85 2.07 5.74 -6.66
CA GLY A 85 1.46 4.92 -7.68
C GLY A 85 0.31 4.07 -7.15
N ASP A 86 -0.68 3.84 -8.01
CA ASP A 86 -1.81 2.95 -7.75
C ASP A 86 -1.80 1.80 -8.75
N THR A 87 -2.31 0.66 -8.30
CA THR A 87 -2.65 -0.48 -9.15
C THR A 87 -4.04 -0.97 -8.78
N LEU A 88 -4.86 -1.22 -9.79
CA LEU A 88 -6.22 -1.73 -9.62
C LEU A 88 -6.20 -3.24 -9.84
N VAL A 89 -6.75 -3.98 -8.87
CA VAL A 89 -6.88 -5.44 -8.94
C VAL A 89 -8.35 -5.80 -9.00
N GLN A 90 -8.72 -6.58 -10.01
CA GLN A 90 -10.08 -7.08 -10.20
C GLN A 90 -10.02 -8.44 -10.91
N GLU A 91 -10.91 -9.36 -10.51
CA GLU A 91 -11.13 -10.60 -11.23
C GLU A 91 -11.92 -10.30 -12.51
N GLN A 92 -11.44 -10.80 -13.66
CA GLN A 92 -12.21 -10.76 -14.90
C GLN A 92 -13.06 -12.02 -15.00
N VAL A 93 -14.38 -11.82 -15.05
CA VAL A 93 -15.37 -12.85 -15.38
C VAL A 93 -15.64 -12.84 -16.87
#